data_AF-A0A376LDS3-F1
#
_entry.id   AF-A0A376LDS3-F1
#
_cell.length_a   1.000
_cell.length_b   1.000
_cell.length_c   1.000
_cell.angle_alpha   90.00
_cell.angle_beta   90.00
_cell.angle_gamma   90.00
#
_symmetry.space_group_name_H-M   'P 1'
#
loop_
_entity.id
_entity.type
_entity.pdbx_description
1 polymer ?
#
loop_
_entity_poly.entity_id
_entity_poly.type
_entity_poly.pdbx_seq_one_letter_code
_entity_poly.pdbx_strand_id
1 'polypeptide(L)'
;MKENKIPVSQEIKKHLLTGISWMIPLIVAAGICIALGQVLGGTDVGEKTGTIPWMLNQIGGWGMGLIVPLISAAIAYSIADRPGFAPGLIVGFLCGQIHTGFIGGMLGGFLVGYTILLLKRYIRLPQSMQGLMPIMVLPVLSTIIGGLLMMTLIGKPIAWLQEALIHLLESMQGGSRFLMGAILGAMATFDFGGPVNKTMSLFSDGLLVSGVYGPEAVKFVGSIIPPFGITLSFLLTRHKYTRAEREALKAAFPMGDLHDH
;
A
#
# COMPACT_ATOMS: atom_id res chain seq x y z
N MET A 1 -11.06 -37.33 0.13
CA MET A 1 -10.91 -36.11 -0.68
C MET A 1 -9.56 -35.49 -0.32
N LYS A 2 -8.60 -35.43 -1.25
CA LYS A 2 -7.34 -34.72 -1.01
C LYS A 2 -7.67 -33.22 -0.98
N GLU A 3 -7.52 -32.57 0.18
CA GLU A 3 -7.55 -31.12 0.27
C GLU A 3 -6.57 -30.56 -0.76
N ASN A 4 -7.10 -29.84 -1.75
CA ASN A 4 -6.29 -29.16 -2.73
C ASN A 4 -5.66 -27.96 -2.01
N LYS A 5 -4.55 -28.19 -1.31
CA LYS A 5 -3.84 -27.14 -0.58
C LYS A 5 -3.42 -26.07 -1.58
N ILE A 6 -3.97 -24.88 -1.42
CA ILE A 6 -3.59 -23.70 -2.20
C ILE A 6 -2.06 -23.56 -2.07
N PRO A 7 -1.32 -23.40 -3.17
CA PRO A 7 0.13 -23.22 -3.10
C PRO A 7 0.47 -21.99 -2.28
N VAL A 8 1.50 -22.10 -1.43
CA VAL A 8 1.94 -21.05 -0.48
C VAL A 8 2.12 -19.69 -1.16
N SER A 9 2.58 -19.67 -2.42
CA SER A 9 2.71 -18.45 -3.21
C SER A 9 1.38 -17.74 -3.48
N GLN A 10 0.30 -18.49 -3.72
CA GLN A 10 -1.05 -17.93 -3.90
C GLN A 10 -1.62 -17.40 -2.59
N GLU A 11 -1.30 -18.05 -1.47
CA GLU A 11 -1.71 -17.61 -0.13
C GLU A 11 -1.02 -16.31 0.27
N ILE A 12 0.31 -16.21 0.13
CA ILE A 12 1.07 -14.97 0.39
C ILE A 12 0.55 -13.84 -0.51
N LYS A 13 0.33 -14.12 -1.80
CA LYS A 13 -0.22 -13.13 -2.74
C LYS A 13 -1.60 -12.64 -2.30
N LYS A 14 -2.48 -13.52 -1.84
CA LYS A 14 -3.81 -13.15 -1.33
C LYS A 14 -3.70 -12.20 -0.14
N HIS A 15 -2.83 -12.49 0.82
CA HIS A 15 -2.63 -11.64 2.00
C HIS A 15 -2.07 -10.27 1.63
N LEU A 16 -1.06 -10.21 0.75
CA LEU A 16 -0.53 -8.97 0.21
C LEU A 16 -1.61 -8.14 -0.49
N LEU A 17 -2.36 -8.76 -1.40
CA LEU A 17 -3.44 -8.09 -2.12
C LEU A 17 -4.52 -7.55 -1.16
N THR A 18 -4.80 -8.24 -0.06
CA THR A 18 -5.74 -7.74 0.95
C THR A 18 -5.24 -6.45 1.60
N GLY A 19 -3.94 -6.40 1.96
CA GLY A 19 -3.32 -5.18 2.48
C GLY A 19 -3.42 -4.00 1.51
N ILE A 20 -3.14 -4.24 0.23
CA ILE A 20 -3.21 -3.23 -0.83
C ILE A 20 -4.65 -2.73 -1.00
N SER A 21 -5.63 -3.62 -1.09
CA SER A 21 -7.03 -3.24 -1.28
C SER A 21 -7.59 -2.38 -0.14
N TRP A 22 -7.09 -2.55 1.07
CA TRP A 22 -7.51 -1.73 2.22
C TRP A 22 -6.83 -0.36 2.23
N MET A 23 -5.63 -0.26 1.67
CA MET A 23 -4.88 1.00 1.56
C MET A 23 -5.51 1.96 0.54
N ILE A 24 -5.98 1.47 -0.60
CA ILE A 24 -6.57 2.29 -1.70
C ILE A 24 -7.59 3.31 -1.19
N PRO A 25 -8.69 2.93 -0.51
CA PRO A 25 -9.69 3.91 -0.07
C PRO A 25 -9.14 4.92 0.95
N LEU A 26 -8.13 4.54 1.75
CA LEU A 26 -7.47 5.45 2.68
C LEU A 26 -6.61 6.48 1.93
N ILE A 27 -5.80 6.04 0.95
CA ILE A 27 -4.99 6.94 0.12
C ILE A 27 -5.88 7.94 -0.60
N VAL A 28 -6.96 7.49 -1.22
CA VAL A 28 -7.89 8.36 -1.96
C VAL A 28 -8.51 9.40 -1.03
N ALA A 29 -9.02 8.98 0.13
CA ALA A 29 -9.61 9.92 1.10
C ALA A 29 -8.58 10.93 1.62
N ALA A 30 -7.38 10.48 1.97
CA ALA A 30 -6.31 11.33 2.48
C ALA A 30 -5.78 12.31 1.41
N GLY A 31 -5.56 11.81 0.19
CA GLY A 31 -5.05 12.58 -0.93
C GLY A 31 -6.02 13.68 -1.37
N ILE A 32 -7.32 13.38 -1.43
CA ILE A 32 -8.36 14.37 -1.73
C ILE A 32 -8.39 15.47 -0.66
N CYS A 33 -8.26 15.13 0.63
CA CYS A 33 -8.20 16.13 1.70
C CYS A 33 -6.98 17.05 1.55
N ILE A 34 -5.80 16.50 1.25
CA ILE A 34 -4.58 17.29 0.98
C ILE A 34 -4.79 18.21 -0.21
N ALA A 35 -5.30 17.68 -1.33
CA ALA A 35 -5.53 18.42 -2.55
C ALA A 35 -6.52 19.57 -2.35
N LEU A 36 -7.65 19.33 -1.68
CA LEU A 36 -8.61 20.38 -1.35
C LEU A 36 -8.01 21.44 -0.44
N GLY A 37 -7.21 21.04 0.55
CA GLY A 37 -6.47 21.97 1.40
C GLY A 37 -5.55 22.88 0.58
N GLN A 38 -4.80 22.33 -0.37
CA GLN A 38 -3.90 23.12 -1.23
C GLN A 38 -4.64 24.02 -2.21
N VAL A 39 -5.73 23.54 -2.83
CA VAL A 39 -6.55 24.33 -3.76
C VAL A 39 -7.20 25.53 -3.06
N LEU A 40 -7.69 25.34 -1.83
CA LEU A 40 -8.37 26.39 -1.07
C LEU A 40 -7.40 27.31 -0.31
N GLY A 41 -6.27 26.78 0.16
CA GLY A 41 -5.31 27.49 1.02
C GLY A 41 -4.15 28.16 0.27
N GLY A 42 -3.92 27.76 -0.98
CA GLY A 42 -2.74 28.12 -1.77
C GLY A 42 -1.49 27.34 -1.35
N THR A 43 -0.34 27.72 -1.91
CA THR A 43 0.97 27.11 -1.60
C THR A 43 1.36 27.23 -0.12
N ASP A 44 0.88 28.28 0.54
CA ASP A 44 1.24 28.61 1.94
C ASP A 44 0.22 28.05 2.94
N VAL A 45 -0.58 27.05 2.53
CA VAL A 45 -1.60 26.43 3.39
C VAL A 45 -1.02 25.91 4.72
N GLY A 46 0.24 25.47 4.71
CA GLY A 46 0.95 24.99 5.91
C GLY A 46 1.20 26.09 6.95
N GLU A 47 1.33 27.35 6.52
CA GLU A 47 1.64 28.49 7.39
C GLU A 47 0.36 29.11 8.01
N LYS A 48 -0.77 28.93 7.34
CA LYS A 48 -2.09 29.44 7.77
C LYS A 48 -2.77 28.51 8.76
N THR A 49 -2.09 28.25 9.88
CA THR A 49 -2.58 27.37 10.96
C THR A 49 -3.97 27.80 11.46
N GLY A 50 -4.83 26.84 11.78
CA GLY A 50 -6.20 27.10 12.26
C GLY A 50 -7.22 27.45 11.18
N THR A 51 -6.83 27.54 9.90
CA THR A 51 -7.78 27.70 8.79
C THR A 51 -8.37 26.37 8.34
N ILE A 52 -9.56 26.39 7.72
CA ILE A 52 -10.18 25.17 7.15
C ILE A 52 -9.25 24.48 6.13
N PRO A 53 -8.60 25.19 5.19
CA PRO A 53 -7.66 24.56 4.26
C PRO A 53 -6.48 23.88 4.97
N TRP A 54 -5.95 24.48 6.04
CA TRP A 54 -4.91 23.86 6.86
C TRP A 54 -5.42 22.59 7.55
N MET A 55 -6.63 22.62 8.13
CA MET A 55 -7.23 21.44 8.76
C MET A 55 -7.43 20.30 7.77
N LEU A 56 -7.88 20.60 6.53
CA LEU A 56 -8.00 19.60 5.46
C LEU A 56 -6.65 18.97 5.12
N ASN A 57 -5.59 19.79 5.05
CA ASN A 57 -4.23 19.31 4.80
C ASN A 57 -3.73 18.41 5.95
N GLN A 58 -3.99 18.78 7.21
CA GLN A 58 -3.63 17.96 8.38
C GLN A 58 -4.39 16.64 8.44
N ILE A 59 -5.72 16.65 8.19
CA ILE A 59 -6.55 15.44 8.17
C ILE A 59 -5.98 14.45 7.15
N GLY A 60 -5.68 14.92 5.94
CA GLY A 60 -5.08 14.08 4.92
C GLY A 60 -3.67 13.63 5.27
N GLY A 61 -2.84 14.49 5.85
CA GLY A 61 -1.50 14.13 6.33
C GLY A 61 -1.50 13.02 7.39
N TRP A 62 -2.37 13.11 8.39
CA TRP A 62 -2.55 12.04 9.38
C TRP A 62 -3.12 10.78 8.75
N GLY A 63 -4.03 10.91 7.78
CA GLY A 63 -4.55 9.79 7.00
C GLY A 63 -3.45 9.03 6.25
N MET A 64 -2.52 9.75 5.60
CA MET A 64 -1.36 9.14 4.95
C MET A 64 -0.46 8.40 5.95
N GLY A 65 -0.29 8.94 7.16
CA GLY A 65 0.47 8.29 8.25
C GLY A 65 -0.12 6.96 8.74
N LEU A 66 -1.41 6.70 8.48
CA LEU A 66 -2.08 5.46 8.86
C LEU A 66 -1.92 4.31 7.87
N ILE A 67 -1.31 4.56 6.70
CA ILE A 67 -1.21 3.55 5.63
C ILE A 67 -0.40 2.33 6.06
N VAL A 68 0.82 2.50 6.59
CA VAL A 68 1.65 1.39 7.08
C VAL A 68 0.94 0.60 8.20
N PRO A 69 0.38 1.25 9.24
CA PRO A 69 -0.49 0.57 10.20
C PRO A 69 -1.62 -0.24 9.56
N LEU A 70 -2.33 0.33 8.59
CA LEU A 70 -3.49 -0.29 7.97
C LEU A 70 -3.11 -1.52 7.14
N ILE A 71 -2.04 -1.45 6.34
CA ILE A 71 -1.55 -2.58 5.56
C ILE A 71 -1.15 -3.73 6.48
N SER A 72 -0.38 -3.44 7.52
CA SER A 72 0.05 -4.44 8.50
C SER A 72 -1.15 -5.09 9.19
N ALA A 73 -2.14 -4.29 9.62
CA ALA A 73 -3.37 -4.76 10.22
C ALA A 73 -4.20 -5.62 9.26
N ALA A 74 -4.34 -5.21 7.99
CA ALA A 74 -5.09 -5.93 6.98
C ALA A 74 -4.44 -7.26 6.61
N ILE A 75 -3.11 -7.31 6.47
CA ILE A 75 -2.36 -8.56 6.26
C ILE A 75 -2.53 -9.49 7.47
N ALA A 76 -2.28 -8.99 8.69
CA ALA A 76 -2.45 -9.78 9.91
C ALA A 76 -3.88 -10.30 10.08
N TYR A 77 -4.88 -9.46 9.80
CA TYR A 77 -6.29 -9.85 9.79
C TYR A 77 -6.59 -10.91 8.74
N SER A 78 -6.03 -10.79 7.53
CA SER A 78 -6.26 -11.76 6.47
C SER A 78 -5.70 -13.16 6.80
N ILE A 79 -4.73 -13.25 7.70
CA ILE A 79 -4.09 -14.50 8.16
C ILE A 79 -4.77 -15.06 9.41
N ALA A 80 -5.09 -14.20 10.38
CA ALA A 80 -5.48 -14.60 11.73
C ALA A 80 -6.89 -14.11 12.17
N ASP A 81 -7.66 -13.53 11.25
CA ASP A 81 -8.97 -12.90 11.47
C ASP A 81 -8.90 -11.75 12.50
N ARG A 82 -10.01 -11.51 13.22
CA ARG A 82 -10.19 -10.41 14.18
C ARG A 82 -9.04 -10.25 15.21
N PRO A 83 -8.50 -11.33 15.81
CA PRO A 83 -7.38 -11.20 16.74
C PRO A 83 -6.12 -10.55 16.14
N GLY A 84 -5.92 -10.61 14.83
CA GLY A 84 -4.75 -10.05 14.13
C GLY A 84 -4.81 -8.56 13.86
N PHE A 85 -6.01 -7.97 13.87
CA PHE A 85 -6.18 -6.57 13.45
C PHE A 85 -5.45 -5.59 14.38
N ALA A 86 -5.74 -5.60 15.68
CA ALA A 86 -5.14 -4.65 16.63
C ALA A 86 -3.61 -4.82 16.77
N PRO A 87 -3.06 -6.05 16.92
CA PRO A 87 -1.62 -6.25 16.95
C PRO A 87 -0.93 -5.83 15.65
N GLY A 88 -1.57 -6.11 14.50
CA GLY A 88 -1.04 -5.71 13.21
C GLY A 88 -0.98 -4.19 13.06
N LEU A 89 -1.99 -3.47 13.56
CA LEU A 89 -2.02 -2.00 13.57
C LEU A 89 -0.90 -1.43 14.45
N ILE A 90 -0.72 -1.95 15.66
CA ILE A 90 0.32 -1.49 16.60
C ILE A 90 1.72 -1.73 16.01
N VAL A 91 1.98 -2.94 15.52
CA VAL A 91 3.28 -3.26 14.91
C VAL A 91 3.51 -2.47 13.62
N GLY A 92 2.47 -2.24 12.82
CA GLY A 92 2.57 -1.40 11.62
C GLY A 92 2.85 0.07 11.95
N PHE A 93 2.27 0.62 13.01
CA PHE A 93 2.62 1.95 13.50
C PHE A 93 4.07 2.03 13.97
N LEU A 94 4.51 1.02 14.72
CA LEU A 94 5.90 0.88 15.15
C LEU A 94 6.86 0.86 13.95
N CYS A 95 6.52 0.21 12.83
CA CYS A 95 7.36 0.19 11.62
C CYS A 95 7.71 1.59 11.09
N GLY A 96 6.78 2.55 11.24
CA GLY A 96 7.04 3.96 10.92
C GLY A 96 8.01 4.64 11.89
N GLN A 97 7.99 4.25 13.17
CA GLN A 97 8.88 4.79 14.21
C GLN A 97 10.32 4.27 14.10
N ILE A 98 10.50 3.06 13.57
CA ILE A 98 11.81 2.44 13.38
C ILE A 98 12.35 2.57 11.94
N HIS A 99 11.77 3.47 11.14
CA HIS A 99 12.17 3.77 9.75
C HIS A 99 12.19 2.57 8.78
N THR A 100 11.44 1.51 9.10
CA THR A 100 11.28 0.35 8.20
C THR A 100 10.23 0.58 7.11
N GLY A 101 9.40 1.62 7.27
CA GLY A 101 8.44 2.08 6.28
C GLY A 101 7.44 1.01 5.83
N PHE A 102 7.05 1.09 4.56
CA PHE A 102 6.09 0.18 3.94
C PHE A 102 6.54 -1.29 3.94
N ILE A 103 7.83 -1.56 3.65
CA ILE A 103 8.39 -2.91 3.64
C ILE A 103 8.27 -3.54 5.04
N GLY A 104 8.62 -2.77 6.07
CA GLY A 104 8.42 -3.17 7.46
C GLY A 104 6.96 -3.43 7.80
N GLY A 105 6.04 -2.60 7.32
CA GLY A 105 4.59 -2.80 7.53
C GLY A 105 4.08 -4.12 6.94
N MET A 106 4.45 -4.45 5.71
CA MET A 106 4.06 -5.72 5.10
C MET A 106 4.61 -6.92 5.87
N LEU A 107 5.92 -6.92 6.14
CA LEU A 107 6.57 -8.01 6.86
C LEU A 107 6.08 -8.12 8.30
N GLY A 108 5.82 -6.99 8.97
CA GLY A 108 5.23 -6.90 10.30
C GLY A 108 3.83 -7.51 10.35
N GLY A 109 3.00 -7.27 9.33
CA GLY A 109 1.67 -7.87 9.21
C GLY A 109 1.73 -9.40 9.10
N PHE A 110 2.63 -9.94 8.28
CA PHE A 110 2.86 -11.38 8.18
C PHE A 110 3.38 -11.96 9.49
N LEU A 111 4.38 -11.31 10.10
CA LEU A 111 4.96 -11.72 11.37
C LEU A 111 3.89 -11.84 12.45
N VAL A 112 3.06 -10.81 12.60
CA VAL A 112 1.95 -10.81 13.57
C VAL A 112 0.94 -11.90 13.27
N GLY A 113 0.47 -12.00 12.02
CA GLY A 113 -0.54 -12.97 11.61
C GLY A 113 -0.11 -14.41 11.90
N TYR A 114 1.11 -14.78 11.50
CA TYR A 114 1.65 -16.11 11.78
C TYR A 114 1.98 -16.33 13.26
N THR A 115 2.41 -15.29 13.99
CA THR A 115 2.61 -15.38 15.44
C THR A 115 1.30 -15.75 16.14
N ILE A 116 0.17 -15.16 15.73
CA ILE A 116 -1.14 -15.49 16.31
C ILE A 116 -1.54 -16.94 16.01
N LEU A 117 -1.35 -17.40 14.78
CA LEU A 117 -1.63 -18.81 14.43
C LEU A 117 -0.77 -19.78 15.25
N LEU A 118 0.49 -19.43 15.49
CA LEU A 118 1.40 -20.20 16.33
C LEU A 118 0.92 -20.21 17.79
N LEU A 119 0.61 -19.04 18.36
CA LEU A 119 0.09 -18.92 19.73
C LEU A 119 -1.22 -19.70 19.91
N LYS A 120 -2.14 -19.64 18.94
CA LYS A 120 -3.41 -20.39 18.95
C LYS A 120 -3.18 -21.91 18.94
N ARG A 121 -2.08 -22.37 18.32
CA ARG A 121 -1.72 -23.80 18.26
C ARG A 121 -1.09 -24.31 19.56
N TYR A 122 -0.26 -23.50 20.20
CA TYR A 122 0.50 -23.90 21.39
C TYR A 122 -0.21 -23.59 22.72
N ILE A 123 -0.99 -22.52 22.80
CA ILE A 123 -1.68 -22.13 24.03
C ILE A 123 -3.03 -22.83 24.09
N ARG A 124 -3.26 -23.60 25.16
CA ARG A 124 -4.57 -24.19 25.48
C ARG A 124 -5.05 -23.66 26.83
N LEU A 125 -6.15 -22.92 26.83
CA LEU A 125 -6.75 -22.39 28.04
C LEU A 125 -7.87 -23.32 28.55
N PRO A 126 -8.12 -23.37 29.88
CA PRO A 126 -9.25 -24.08 30.45
C PRO A 126 -10.59 -23.47 29.97
N GLN A 127 -11.68 -24.25 30.02
CA GLN A 127 -12.99 -23.87 29.48
C GLN A 127 -13.50 -22.50 29.99
N SER A 128 -13.21 -22.14 31.24
CA SER A 128 -13.59 -20.85 31.84
C SER A 128 -12.91 -19.63 31.20
N MET A 129 -11.77 -19.82 30.52
CA MET A 129 -10.94 -18.73 29.99
C MET A 129 -10.91 -18.68 28.45
N GLN A 130 -11.67 -19.53 27.76
CA GLN A 130 -11.63 -19.59 26.29
C GLN A 130 -12.05 -18.28 25.61
N GLY A 131 -12.98 -17.53 26.22
CA GLY A 131 -13.38 -16.21 25.71
C GLY A 131 -12.26 -15.16 25.76
N LEU A 132 -11.31 -15.29 26.69
CA LEU A 132 -10.18 -14.37 26.83
C LEU A 132 -9.10 -14.59 25.78
N MET A 133 -9.06 -15.76 25.14
CA MET A 133 -8.02 -16.11 24.19
C MET A 133 -7.96 -15.15 22.98
N PRO A 134 -9.04 -14.97 22.17
CA PRO A 134 -9.00 -14.09 21.01
C PRO A 134 -9.05 -12.60 21.34
N ILE A 135 -9.54 -12.23 22.54
CA ILE A 135 -9.74 -10.83 22.93
C ILE A 135 -8.48 -10.25 23.60
N MET A 136 -7.79 -11.03 24.41
CA MET A 136 -6.70 -10.54 25.26
C MET A 136 -5.40 -11.29 25.04
N VAL A 137 -5.41 -12.63 25.15
CA VAL A 137 -4.16 -13.41 25.16
C VAL A 137 -3.45 -13.34 23.81
N LEU A 138 -4.17 -13.64 22.72
CA LEU A 138 -3.58 -13.60 21.38
C LEU A 138 -3.16 -12.18 20.99
N PRO A 139 -3.98 -11.12 21.17
CA PRO A 139 -3.57 -9.78 20.80
C PRO A 139 -2.37 -9.26 21.59
N VAL A 140 -2.34 -9.45 22.92
CA VAL A 140 -1.24 -8.94 23.76
C VAL A 140 0.08 -9.66 23.43
N LEU A 141 0.07 -10.99 23.40
CA LEU A 141 1.29 -11.75 23.15
C LEU A 141 1.84 -11.54 21.74
N SER A 142 0.97 -11.50 20.73
CA SER A 142 1.41 -11.23 19.36
C SER A 142 1.94 -9.81 19.17
N THR A 143 1.37 -8.82 19.87
CA THR A 143 1.90 -7.44 19.88
C THR A 143 3.29 -7.38 20.51
N ILE A 144 3.47 -8.04 21.68
CA ILE A 144 4.77 -8.07 22.36
C ILE A 144 5.81 -8.78 21.51
N ILE A 145 5.50 -9.98 21.02
CA ILE A 145 6.44 -10.78 20.23
C ILE A 145 6.75 -10.08 18.90
N GLY A 146 5.73 -9.68 18.15
CA GLY A 146 5.89 -9.01 16.86
C GLY A 146 6.64 -7.69 16.99
N GLY A 147 6.27 -6.87 17.98
CA GLY A 147 6.92 -5.59 18.26
C GLY A 147 8.39 -5.75 18.67
N LEU A 148 8.69 -6.65 19.62
CA LEU A 148 10.08 -6.88 20.05
C LEU A 148 10.95 -7.42 18.91
N LEU A 149 10.44 -8.37 18.12
CA LEU A 149 11.18 -8.91 16.98
C LEU A 149 11.46 -7.83 15.92
N MET A 150 10.49 -6.96 15.63
CA MET A 150 10.70 -5.82 14.73
C MET A 150 11.70 -4.83 15.31
N MET A 151 11.67 -4.51 16.61
CA MET A 151 12.62 -3.54 17.19
C MET A 151 14.06 -4.07 17.31
N THR A 152 14.24 -5.38 17.49
CA THR A 152 15.56 -5.93 17.85
C THR A 152 16.28 -6.62 16.70
N LEU A 153 15.64 -7.61 16.07
CA LEU A 153 16.27 -8.54 15.12
C LEU A 153 15.94 -8.21 13.67
N ILE A 154 14.66 -7.95 13.39
CA ILE A 154 14.11 -7.89 12.03
C ILE A 154 14.15 -6.46 11.47
N GLY A 155 13.88 -5.44 12.29
CA GLY A 155 13.74 -4.07 11.81
C GLY A 155 15.04 -3.46 11.30
N LYS A 156 16.18 -3.71 11.96
CA LYS A 156 17.47 -3.14 11.55
C LYS A 156 17.85 -3.44 10.08
N PRO A 157 17.85 -4.69 9.60
CA PRO A 157 18.17 -4.97 8.20
C PRO A 157 17.12 -4.40 7.23
N ILE A 158 15.85 -4.32 7.63
CA ILE A 158 14.78 -3.74 6.80
C ILE A 158 14.94 -2.22 6.71
N ALA A 159 15.23 -1.54 7.82
CA ALA A 159 15.44 -0.10 7.85
C ALA A 159 16.65 0.27 7.00
N TRP A 160 17.75 -0.48 7.11
CA TRP A 160 18.91 -0.31 6.24
C TRP A 160 18.55 -0.47 4.75
N LEU A 161 17.77 -1.49 4.40
CA LEU A 161 17.32 -1.69 3.02
C LEU A 161 16.42 -0.54 2.55
N GLN A 162 15.51 -0.08 3.41
CA GLN A 162 14.61 1.04 3.14
C GLN A 162 15.40 2.33 2.90
N GLU A 163 16.37 2.64 3.77
CA GLU A 163 17.26 3.80 3.63
C GLU A 163 18.13 3.70 2.37
N ALA A 164 18.68 2.53 2.07
CA ALA A 164 19.45 2.30 0.86
C ALA A 164 18.61 2.53 -0.41
N LEU A 165 17.35 2.09 -0.41
CA LEU A 165 16.41 2.34 -1.51
C LEU A 165 16.08 3.83 -1.64
N ILE A 166 15.81 4.52 -0.53
CA ILE A 166 15.54 5.96 -0.54
C ILE A 166 16.75 6.73 -1.05
N HIS A 167 17.96 6.44 -0.54
CA HIS A 167 19.20 7.08 -1.00
C HIS A 167 19.48 6.79 -2.48
N LEU A 168 19.22 5.57 -2.95
CA LEU A 168 19.32 5.25 -4.38
C LEU A 168 18.39 6.15 -5.20
N LEU A 169 17.13 6.28 -4.79
CA LEU A 169 16.15 7.13 -5.48
C LEU A 169 16.52 8.60 -5.42
N GLU A 170 16.95 9.11 -4.28
CA GLU A 170 17.43 10.49 -4.10
C GLU A 170 18.65 10.78 -4.99
N SER A 171 19.59 9.84 -5.10
CA SER A 171 20.75 9.98 -6.00
C SER A 171 20.32 10.07 -7.47
N MET A 172 19.23 9.39 -7.85
CA MET A 172 18.63 9.50 -9.18
C MET A 172 17.86 10.81 -9.38
N GLN A 173 17.36 11.43 -8.30
CA GLN A 173 16.74 12.76 -8.37
C GLN A 173 17.73 13.88 -8.73
N GLY A 174 19.03 13.72 -8.50
CA GLY A 174 20.05 14.71 -8.88
C GLY A 174 20.67 14.50 -10.27
N GLY A 175 20.95 13.24 -10.64
CA GLY A 175 21.74 12.92 -11.84
C GLY A 175 20.96 12.35 -13.05
N SER A 176 19.81 11.69 -12.84
CA SER A 176 19.06 11.07 -13.95
C SER A 176 17.58 10.79 -13.62
N ARG A 177 16.81 11.84 -13.31
CA ARG A 177 15.34 11.76 -13.16
C ARG A 177 14.67 11.10 -14.38
N PHE A 178 15.27 11.32 -15.55
CA PHE A 178 14.84 10.74 -16.80
C PHE A 178 14.94 9.21 -16.81
N LEU A 179 16.06 8.63 -16.35
CA LEU A 179 16.23 7.17 -16.34
C LEU A 179 15.28 6.50 -15.34
N MET A 180 15.09 7.10 -14.16
CA MET A 180 14.12 6.60 -13.17
C MET A 180 12.70 6.63 -13.75
N GLY A 181 12.29 7.76 -14.34
CA GLY A 181 11.00 7.90 -15.00
C GLY A 181 10.83 6.94 -16.18
N ALA A 182 11.89 6.67 -16.94
CA ALA A 182 11.86 5.73 -18.06
C ALA A 182 11.69 4.28 -17.58
N ILE A 183 12.40 3.85 -16.54
CA ILE A 183 12.29 2.49 -16.00
C ILE A 183 10.91 2.28 -15.36
N LEU A 184 10.51 3.19 -14.46
CA LEU A 184 9.22 3.09 -13.77
C LEU A 184 8.04 3.25 -14.74
N GLY A 185 8.14 4.18 -15.70
CA GLY A 185 7.15 4.35 -16.76
C GLY A 185 7.05 3.12 -17.66
N ALA A 186 8.19 2.53 -18.05
CA ALA A 186 8.20 1.28 -18.80
C ALA A 186 7.53 0.15 -18.02
N MET A 187 7.80 0.00 -16.73
CA MET A 187 7.14 -1.00 -15.87
C MET A 187 5.63 -0.75 -15.72
N ALA A 188 5.20 0.52 -15.61
CA ALA A 188 3.80 0.91 -15.52
C ALA A 188 3.02 0.52 -16.79
N THR A 189 3.60 0.79 -17.96
CA THR A 189 2.93 0.57 -19.24
C THR A 189 3.23 -0.79 -19.87
N PHE A 190 4.08 -1.62 -19.26
CA PHE A 190 4.59 -2.85 -19.90
C PHE A 190 3.48 -3.84 -20.25
N ASP A 191 2.56 -4.06 -19.31
CA ASP A 191 1.50 -5.06 -19.42
C ASP A 191 0.10 -4.49 -19.21
N PHE A 192 -0.07 -3.16 -19.36
CA PHE A 192 -1.37 -2.46 -19.35
C PHE A 192 -2.29 -2.91 -18.20
N GLY A 193 -1.80 -2.86 -16.96
CA GLY A 193 -2.57 -3.26 -15.76
C GLY A 193 -2.34 -4.71 -15.31
N GLY A 194 -1.40 -5.42 -15.94
CA GLY A 194 -1.02 -6.78 -15.58
C GLY A 194 -0.15 -6.90 -14.31
N PRO A 195 0.47 -8.06 -14.06
CA PRO A 195 1.30 -8.32 -12.88
C PRO A 195 2.48 -7.35 -12.69
N VAL A 196 3.10 -6.88 -13.77
CA VAL A 196 4.23 -5.93 -13.74
C VAL A 196 3.74 -4.57 -13.30
N ASN A 197 2.65 -4.06 -13.87
CA ASN A 197 2.04 -2.81 -13.42
C ASN A 197 1.68 -2.86 -11.93
N LYS A 198 1.02 -3.93 -11.46
CA LYS A 198 0.67 -4.08 -10.04
C LYS A 198 1.87 -4.09 -9.11
N THR A 199 2.99 -4.65 -9.56
CA THR A 199 4.23 -4.67 -8.76
C THR A 199 4.85 -3.28 -8.69
N MET A 200 4.81 -2.52 -9.79
CA MET A 200 5.26 -1.12 -9.81
C MET A 200 4.35 -0.23 -8.97
N SER A 201 3.03 -0.34 -9.11
CA SER A 201 2.06 0.42 -8.31
C SER A 201 2.27 0.16 -6.82
N LEU A 202 2.42 -1.11 -6.44
CA LEU A 202 2.72 -1.49 -5.06
C LEU A 202 3.99 -0.83 -4.52
N PHE A 203 5.04 -0.80 -5.35
CA PHE A 203 6.31 -0.18 -4.99
C PHE A 203 6.18 1.35 -4.86
N SER A 204 5.51 2.00 -5.81
CA SER A 204 5.26 3.45 -5.82
C SER A 204 4.38 3.90 -4.65
N ASP A 205 3.31 3.16 -4.35
CA ASP A 205 2.45 3.41 -3.18
C ASP A 205 3.26 3.29 -1.88
N GLY A 206 4.10 2.26 -1.76
CA GLY A 206 4.95 2.08 -0.59
C GLY A 206 5.96 3.21 -0.37
N LEU A 207 6.48 3.76 -1.48
CA LEU A 207 7.41 4.88 -1.47
C LEU A 207 6.73 6.22 -1.18
N LEU A 208 5.50 6.41 -1.66
CA LEU A 208 4.67 7.57 -1.34
C LEU A 208 4.52 7.73 0.17
N VAL A 209 4.25 6.63 0.87
CA VAL A 209 4.10 6.62 2.34
C VAL A 209 5.41 6.94 3.06
N SER A 210 6.53 6.63 2.41
CA SER A 210 7.87 6.94 2.92
C SER A 210 8.33 8.36 2.56
N GLY A 211 7.44 9.20 2.02
CA GLY A 211 7.74 10.58 1.64
C GLY A 211 8.43 10.73 0.28
N VAL A 212 8.52 9.65 -0.51
CA VAL A 212 9.16 9.67 -1.83
C VAL A 212 8.08 9.75 -2.91
N TYR A 213 7.76 10.98 -3.34
CA TYR A 213 6.65 11.26 -4.27
C TYR A 213 6.96 11.01 -5.75
N GLY A 214 8.24 10.95 -6.14
CA GLY A 214 8.66 10.84 -7.54
C GLY A 214 8.07 9.61 -8.27
N PRO A 215 8.21 8.39 -7.74
CA PRO A 215 7.64 7.17 -8.32
C PRO A 215 6.12 7.21 -8.46
N GLU A 216 5.42 7.78 -7.48
CA GLU A 216 3.97 7.95 -7.52
C GLU A 216 3.54 8.90 -8.65
N ALA A 217 4.26 9.99 -8.86
CA ALA A 217 4.01 10.88 -9.99
C ALA A 217 4.21 10.17 -11.34
N VAL A 218 5.22 9.29 -11.45
CA VAL A 218 5.44 8.49 -12.67
C VAL A 218 4.33 7.47 -12.86
N LYS A 219 3.87 6.81 -11.79
CA LYS A 219 2.70 5.90 -11.82
C LYS A 219 1.47 6.63 -12.37
N PHE A 220 1.19 7.81 -11.83
CA PHE A 220 0.04 8.63 -12.24
C PHE A 220 0.11 9.05 -13.71
N VAL A 221 1.27 9.48 -14.20
CA VAL A 221 1.44 9.78 -15.63
C VAL A 221 1.32 8.51 -16.48
N GLY A 222 1.88 7.39 -16.00
CA GLY A 222 1.84 6.09 -16.66
C GLY A 222 0.43 5.54 -16.85
N SER A 223 -0.44 5.67 -15.85
CA SER A 223 -1.83 5.18 -15.91
C SER A 223 -2.70 5.98 -16.90
N ILE A 224 -2.34 7.22 -17.19
CA ILE A 224 -3.03 8.09 -18.16
C ILE A 224 -2.64 7.73 -19.62
N ILE A 225 -1.46 7.14 -19.86
CA ILE A 225 -0.97 6.84 -21.21
C ILE A 225 -1.87 5.83 -21.97
N PRO A 226 -2.30 4.69 -21.40
CA PRO A 226 -3.18 3.74 -22.08
C PRO A 226 -4.52 4.35 -22.56
N PRO A 227 -5.34 5.00 -21.71
CA PRO A 227 -6.62 5.55 -22.16
C PRO A 227 -6.43 6.65 -23.21
N PHE A 228 -5.43 7.52 -23.07
CA PHE A 228 -5.15 8.56 -24.07
C PHE A 228 -4.58 7.99 -25.39
N GLY A 229 -3.68 7.01 -25.32
CA GLY A 229 -3.09 6.37 -26.49
C GLY A 229 -4.12 5.61 -27.32
N ILE A 230 -5.00 4.85 -26.66
CA ILE A 230 -6.09 4.13 -27.33
C ILE A 230 -7.11 5.13 -27.90
N THR A 231 -7.39 6.23 -27.21
CA THR A 231 -8.28 7.30 -27.71
C THR A 231 -7.69 7.98 -28.95
N LEU A 232 -6.41 8.32 -28.94
CA LEU A 232 -5.75 8.96 -30.08
C LEU A 232 -5.66 8.00 -31.28
N SER A 233 -5.33 6.72 -31.04
CA SER A 233 -5.36 5.67 -32.06
C SER A 233 -6.76 5.48 -32.65
N PHE A 234 -7.80 5.55 -31.82
CA PHE A 234 -9.18 5.49 -32.26
C PHE A 234 -9.57 6.70 -33.14
N LEU A 235 -9.16 7.92 -32.76
CA LEU A 235 -9.45 9.14 -33.53
C LEU A 235 -8.78 9.13 -34.91
N LEU A 236 -7.52 8.65 -34.99
CA LEU A 236 -6.74 8.61 -36.23
C LEU A 236 -7.10 7.42 -37.14
N THR A 237 -7.43 6.27 -36.57
CA THR A 237 -7.68 5.02 -37.32
C THR A 237 -9.07 4.44 -37.08
N ARG A 238 -10.07 5.32 -37.02
CA ARG A 238 -11.48 4.99 -36.72
C ARG A 238 -12.07 3.86 -37.56
N HIS A 239 -11.59 3.67 -38.79
CA HIS A 239 -12.03 2.65 -39.74
C HIS A 239 -11.48 1.23 -39.47
N LYS A 240 -10.46 1.08 -38.62
CA LYS A 240 -9.86 -0.22 -38.24
C LYS A 240 -10.49 -0.85 -37.00
N TYR A 241 -11.22 -0.07 -36.20
CA TYR A 241 -11.83 -0.54 -34.95
C TYR A 241 -13.20 -1.18 -35.19
N THR A 242 -13.37 -2.40 -34.67
CA THR A 242 -14.62 -3.16 -34.69
C THR A 242 -15.67 -2.54 -33.76
N ARG A 243 -16.93 -2.96 -33.92
CA ARG A 243 -18.05 -2.48 -33.09
C ARG A 243 -17.87 -2.82 -31.61
N ALA A 244 -17.28 -3.98 -31.31
CA ALA A 244 -16.97 -4.43 -29.95
C ALA A 244 -15.84 -3.60 -29.31
N GLU A 245 -14.78 -3.29 -30.06
CA GLU A 245 -13.68 -2.45 -29.56
C GLU A 245 -14.11 -1.01 -29.30
N ARG A 246 -15.05 -0.48 -30.10
CA ARG A 246 -15.65 0.86 -29.88
C ARG A 246 -16.48 0.93 -28.60
N GLU A 247 -17.19 -0.14 -28.25
CA GLU A 247 -17.96 -0.23 -27.01
C GLU A 247 -17.01 -0.37 -25.79
N ALA A 248 -15.95 -1.17 -25.92
CA ALA A 248 -14.90 -1.29 -24.90
C ALA A 248 -14.17 0.05 -24.66
N LEU A 249 -13.90 0.83 -25.71
CA LEU A 249 -13.29 2.16 -25.63
C LEU A 249 -14.13 3.17 -24.84
N LYS A 250 -15.46 3.15 -25.01
CA LYS A 250 -16.37 4.02 -24.23
C LYS A 250 -16.38 3.66 -22.74
N ALA A 251 -16.16 2.38 -22.41
CA ALA A 251 -16.05 1.90 -21.03
C ALA A 251 -14.64 2.09 -20.44
N ALA A 252 -13.60 2.10 -21.27
CA ALA A 252 -12.21 2.33 -20.86
C ALA A 252 -11.91 3.80 -20.54
N PHE A 253 -12.60 4.75 -21.19
CA PHE A 253 -12.39 6.18 -20.97
C PHE A 253 -12.64 6.62 -19.52
N PRO A 254 -13.69 6.13 -18.82
CA PRO A 254 -13.88 6.40 -17.39
C PRO A 254 -13.14 5.41 -16.48
N MET A 255 -12.89 4.16 -16.90
CA MET A 255 -12.27 3.14 -16.04
C MET A 255 -10.73 3.20 -15.98
N GLY A 256 -10.06 3.78 -16.99
CA GLY A 256 -8.60 3.98 -16.96
C GLY A 256 -8.15 4.86 -15.80
N ASP A 257 -9.02 5.75 -15.31
CA ASP A 257 -8.80 6.61 -14.15
C ASP A 257 -9.22 5.97 -12.81
N LEU A 258 -9.86 4.78 -12.80
CA LEU A 258 -10.46 4.22 -11.58
C LEU A 258 -9.92 2.86 -11.15
N HIS A 259 -9.24 2.13 -12.05
CA HIS A 259 -8.82 0.75 -11.77
C HIS A 259 -7.34 0.60 -11.32
N ASP A 260 -6.56 1.69 -11.39
CA ASP A 260 -5.14 1.76 -10.98
C ASP A 260 -4.89 2.77 -9.83
N HIS A 261 -5.95 3.20 -9.14
CA HIS A 261 -5.86 3.95 -7.88
C HIS A 261 -6.07 3.05 -6.66
#